data_AF-A0AAD4L1A1-F1
#
_entry.id   AF-A0AAD4L1A1-F1
#
_cell.length_a   1.000
_cell.length_b   1.000
_cell.length_c   1.000
_cell.angle_alpha   90.00
_cell.angle_beta   90.00
_cell.angle_gamma   90.00
#
_symmetry.space_group_name_H-M   'P 1'
#
loop_
_entity.id
_entity.type
_entity.pdbx_description
1 polymer ?
#
loop_
_entity_poly.entity_id
_entity_poly.type
_entity_poly.pdbx_seq_one_letter_code
_entity_poly.pdbx_strand_id
1 'polypeptide(L)'
;MQAKNADLYEVIEFRKTAAYGLIFLARRMFEYGEAHFQSLHVYLKDTWGDLAAVTSDILFPFDFSETDIERIKLDSYRAVVGTELFAVAKERMGDLWPDKGFIEHDRYDDCKAALQEVKDQICEERAEYEDYWPFDYSLSYKFIHWNGSLKPDNLMTRVYPPTHDDFRQLGRKVVVPSPEGHL
;
A
#
# COMPACT_ATOMS: atom_id res chain seq x y z
N MET A 1 6.38 -2.11 39.46
CA MET A 1 7.07 -2.00 38.15
C MET A 1 7.54 -0.58 37.85
N GLN A 2 6.70 0.45 38.05
CA GLN A 2 7.01 1.86 37.80
C GLN A 2 8.36 2.34 38.38
N ALA A 3 8.68 1.96 39.62
CA ALA A 3 9.94 2.37 40.27
C ALA A 3 11.21 1.65 39.77
N LYS A 4 11.10 0.57 38.99
CA LYS A 4 12.25 -0.21 38.50
C LYS A 4 12.75 0.24 37.11
N ASN A 5 11.90 0.92 36.34
CA ASN A 5 12.22 1.47 35.03
C ASN A 5 11.17 2.52 34.67
N ALA A 6 11.40 3.75 35.12
CA ALA A 6 10.45 4.86 34.95
C ALA A 6 10.21 5.15 33.46
N ASP A 7 11.28 5.17 32.67
CA ASP A 7 11.23 5.43 31.22
C ASP A 7 10.36 4.42 30.48
N LEU A 8 10.48 3.12 30.82
CA LEU A 8 9.65 2.07 30.22
C LEU A 8 8.18 2.25 30.58
N TYR A 9 7.91 2.63 31.82
CA TYR A 9 6.54 2.88 32.28
C TYR A 9 5.94 4.10 31.58
N GLU A 10 6.72 5.17 31.40
CA GLU A 10 6.31 6.37 30.66
C GLU A 10 5.96 6.04 29.20
N VAL A 11 6.76 5.21 28.53
CA VAL A 11 6.46 4.73 27.17
C VAL A 11 5.15 3.93 27.12
N ILE A 12 4.88 3.09 28.11
CA ILE A 12 3.63 2.31 28.18
C ILE A 12 2.43 3.24 28.39
N GLU A 13 2.54 4.24 29.26
CA GLU A 13 1.47 5.22 29.47
C GLU A 13 1.25 6.08 28.23
N PHE A 14 2.32 6.49 27.54
CA PHE A 14 2.22 7.22 26.27
C PHE A 14 1.44 6.44 25.21
N ARG A 15 1.62 5.11 25.13
CA ARG A 15 0.89 4.23 24.20
C ARG A 15 -0.64 4.24 24.39
N LYS A 16 -1.12 4.67 25.56
CA LYS A 16 -2.56 4.78 25.86
C LYS A 16 -3.16 6.12 25.44
N THR A 17 -2.33 7.07 24.99
CA THR A 17 -2.77 8.42 24.62
C THR A 17 -3.30 8.50 23.18
N ALA A 18 -4.15 9.49 22.91
CA ALA A 18 -4.60 9.78 21.55
C ALA A 18 -3.45 10.20 20.62
N ALA A 19 -2.43 10.89 21.16
CA ALA A 19 -1.24 11.29 20.39
C ALA A 19 -0.47 10.07 19.84
N TYR A 20 -0.27 9.04 20.67
CA TYR A 20 0.27 7.78 20.18
C TYR A 20 -0.67 7.12 19.17
N GLY A 21 -1.98 7.16 19.39
CA GLY A 21 -2.98 6.69 18.42
C GLY A 21 -2.83 7.31 17.03
N LEU A 22 -2.60 8.62 16.95
CA LEU A 22 -2.36 9.33 15.68
C LEU A 22 -1.06 8.88 15.00
N ILE A 23 0.03 8.76 15.75
CA ILE A 23 1.32 8.27 15.22
C ILE A 23 1.17 6.83 14.72
N PHE A 24 0.47 6.00 15.49
CA PHE A 24 0.21 4.61 15.13
C PHE A 24 -0.66 4.50 13.87
N LEU A 25 -1.70 5.33 13.75
CA LEU A 25 -2.53 5.39 12.55
C LEU A 25 -1.72 5.83 11.32
N ALA A 26 -0.92 6.90 11.44
CA ALA A 26 -0.05 7.36 10.36
C ALA A 26 0.92 6.26 9.91
N ARG A 27 1.49 5.51 10.88
CA ARG A 27 2.29 4.32 10.58
C ARG A 27 1.50 3.26 9.83
N ARG A 28 0.26 2.94 10.23
CA ARG A 28 -0.56 1.96 9.51
C ARG A 28 -0.90 2.42 8.09
N MET A 29 -1.18 3.70 7.89
CA MET A 29 -1.39 4.26 6.55
C MET A 29 -0.14 4.10 5.68
N PHE A 30 1.05 4.27 6.26
CA PHE A 30 2.31 4.00 5.58
C PHE A 30 2.53 2.50 5.28
N GLU A 31 2.21 1.61 6.22
CA GLU A 31 2.42 0.15 6.10
C GLU A 31 1.50 -0.51 5.07
N TYR A 32 0.21 -0.15 5.03
CA TYR A 32 -0.75 -0.70 4.06
C TYR A 32 -0.78 0.07 2.73
N GLY A 33 -0.12 1.22 2.66
CA GLY A 33 -0.08 2.09 1.49
C GLY A 33 -1.23 3.09 1.48
N GLU A 34 -0.88 4.38 1.55
CA GLU A 34 -1.81 5.50 1.56
C GLU A 34 -2.80 5.48 0.37
N ALA A 35 -2.31 5.08 -0.81
CA ALA A 35 -3.12 4.99 -2.03
C ALA A 35 -4.37 4.11 -1.86
N HIS A 36 -4.27 3.00 -1.13
CA HIS A 36 -5.42 2.12 -0.87
C HIS A 36 -6.46 2.79 0.02
N PHE A 37 -6.04 3.54 1.04
CA PHE A 37 -6.96 4.29 1.90
C PHE A 37 -7.61 5.46 1.16
N GLN A 38 -6.87 6.18 0.32
CA GLN A 38 -7.45 7.24 -0.50
C GLN A 38 -8.47 6.68 -1.49
N SER A 39 -8.16 5.56 -2.16
CA SER A 39 -9.10 4.87 -3.05
C SER A 39 -10.35 4.39 -2.31
N LEU A 40 -10.20 3.90 -1.07
CA LEU A 40 -11.34 3.49 -0.25
C LEU A 40 -12.26 4.68 0.06
N HIS A 41 -11.72 5.86 0.37
CA HIS A 41 -12.55 7.05 0.61
C HIS A 41 -13.33 7.48 -0.64
N VAL A 42 -12.72 7.42 -1.83
CA VAL A 42 -13.43 7.71 -3.10
C VAL A 42 -14.56 6.70 -3.32
N TYR A 43 -14.29 5.41 -3.13
CA TYR A 43 -15.31 4.37 -3.22
C TYR A 43 -16.46 4.56 -2.21
N LEU A 44 -16.13 4.96 -0.97
CA LEU A 44 -17.12 5.24 0.07
C LEU A 44 -17.96 6.48 -0.25
N LYS A 45 -17.40 7.49 -0.92
CA LYS A 45 -18.16 8.65 -1.42
C LYS A 45 -19.23 8.21 -2.42
N ASP A 46 -18.88 7.32 -3.35
CA ASP A 46 -19.80 6.83 -4.39
C ASP A 46 -20.93 5.96 -3.82
N THR A 47 -20.67 5.22 -2.74
CA THR A 47 -21.64 4.33 -2.07
C THR A 47 -22.33 4.97 -0.86
N TRP A 48 -22.01 6.23 -0.54
CA TRP A 48 -22.49 6.91 0.67
C TRP A 48 -24.02 6.96 0.74
N GLY A 49 -24.68 7.25 -0.38
CA GLY A 49 -26.14 7.35 -0.46
C GLY A 49 -26.88 6.02 -0.30
N ASP A 50 -26.19 4.88 -0.40
CA ASP A 50 -26.78 3.54 -0.27
C ASP A 50 -26.86 3.09 1.20
N LEU A 51 -26.20 3.81 2.12
CA LEU A 51 -26.17 3.45 3.54
C LEU A 51 -27.50 3.80 4.21
N ALA A 52 -28.15 2.82 4.84
CA ALA A 52 -29.46 3.00 5.49
C ALA A 52 -29.51 4.09 6.59
N ALA A 53 -28.35 4.43 7.17
CA ALA A 53 -28.22 5.48 8.18
C ALA A 53 -28.00 6.88 7.59
N VAL A 54 -27.76 6.99 6.28
CA VAL A 54 -27.53 8.24 5.57
C VAL A 54 -28.86 8.74 5.02
N THR A 55 -29.38 9.80 5.62
CA THR A 55 -30.51 10.57 5.10
C THR A 55 -30.00 11.61 4.08
N SER A 56 -30.87 12.13 3.21
CA SER A 56 -30.47 13.00 2.09
C SER A 56 -29.80 14.33 2.49
N ASP A 57 -29.86 14.68 3.77
CA ASP A 57 -29.23 15.85 4.40
C ASP A 57 -27.81 15.56 4.93
N ILE A 58 -27.41 14.29 5.05
CA ILE A 58 -26.08 13.91 5.54
C ILE A 58 -25.14 13.75 4.34
N LEU A 59 -24.36 14.80 4.07
CA LEU A 59 -23.33 14.78 3.03
C LEU A 59 -22.11 13.94 3.44
N PHE A 60 -21.38 13.42 2.46
CA PHE A 60 -20.10 12.78 2.71
C PHE A 60 -19.10 13.79 3.30
N PRO A 61 -18.30 13.42 4.31
CA PRO A 61 -17.48 14.37 5.08
C PRO A 61 -16.27 14.93 4.33
N PHE A 62 -15.92 14.39 3.16
CA PHE A 62 -14.82 14.86 2.34
C PHE A 62 -15.32 15.32 0.97
N ASP A 63 -14.71 16.38 0.45
CA ASP A 63 -14.88 16.74 -0.94
C ASP A 63 -13.62 16.40 -1.73
N PHE A 64 -13.81 15.92 -2.96
CA PHE A 64 -12.74 15.53 -3.86
C PHE A 64 -13.00 16.20 -5.18
N SER A 65 -12.01 16.94 -5.69
CA SER A 65 -12.05 17.44 -7.05
C SER A 65 -11.94 16.27 -8.04
N GLU A 66 -12.34 16.50 -9.29
CA GLU A 66 -12.15 15.52 -10.37
C GLU A 66 -10.67 15.14 -10.53
N THR A 67 -9.78 16.13 -10.44
CA THR A 67 -8.33 15.93 -10.44
C THR A 67 -7.83 15.09 -9.26
N ASP A 68 -8.42 15.24 -8.07
CA ASP A 68 -8.07 14.41 -6.91
C ASP A 68 -8.47 12.95 -7.16
N ILE A 69 -9.66 12.73 -7.71
CA ILE A 69 -10.19 11.39 -8.01
C ILE A 69 -9.30 10.70 -9.06
N GLU A 70 -8.92 11.39 -10.12
CA GLU A 70 -8.02 10.85 -11.15
C GLU A 70 -6.64 10.49 -10.59
N ARG A 71 -6.04 11.38 -9.80
CA ARG A 71 -4.77 11.13 -9.12
C ARG A 71 -4.88 9.91 -8.19
N ILE A 72 -5.91 9.84 -7.36
CA ILE A 72 -6.14 8.73 -6.43
C ILE A 72 -6.28 7.40 -7.17
N LYS A 73 -7.01 7.39 -8.30
CA LYS A 73 -7.15 6.20 -9.15
C LYS A 73 -5.81 5.76 -9.72
N LEU A 74 -5.01 6.69 -10.24
CA LEU A 74 -3.69 6.39 -10.80
C LEU A 74 -2.74 5.86 -9.71
N ASP A 75 -2.69 6.49 -8.54
CA ASP A 75 -1.86 6.06 -7.42
C ASP A 75 -2.29 4.68 -6.90
N SER A 76 -3.60 4.40 -6.83
CA SER A 76 -4.12 3.08 -6.49
C SER A 76 -3.73 2.03 -7.52
N TYR A 77 -3.82 2.35 -8.82
CA TYR A 77 -3.41 1.45 -9.88
C TYR A 77 -1.91 1.14 -9.80
N ARG A 78 -1.07 2.17 -9.59
CA ARG A 78 0.37 2.02 -9.36
C ARG A 78 0.68 1.10 -8.17
N ALA A 79 -0.06 1.25 -7.07
CA ALA A 79 0.11 0.40 -5.88
C ALA A 79 -0.23 -1.08 -6.17
N VAL A 80 -1.28 -1.35 -6.96
CA VAL A 80 -1.64 -2.71 -7.37
C VAL A 80 -0.57 -3.31 -8.28
N VAL A 81 -0.17 -2.60 -9.35
CA VAL A 81 0.87 -3.08 -10.28
C VAL A 81 2.20 -3.29 -9.55
N GLY A 82 2.58 -2.38 -8.66
CA GLY A 82 3.78 -2.53 -7.82
C GLY A 82 3.74 -3.77 -6.92
N THR A 83 2.56 -4.19 -6.46
CA THR A 83 2.38 -5.44 -5.69
C THR A 83 2.64 -6.67 -6.55
N GLU A 84 2.15 -6.66 -7.78
CA GLU A 84 2.38 -7.75 -8.73
C GLU A 84 3.86 -7.82 -9.12
N LEU A 85 4.49 -6.68 -9.40
CA LEU A 85 5.92 -6.58 -9.67
C LEU A 85 6.79 -7.06 -8.51
N PHE A 86 6.39 -6.75 -7.27
CA PHE A 86 7.05 -7.26 -6.08
C PHE A 86 7.02 -8.80 -6.03
N ALA A 87 5.87 -9.42 -6.31
CA ALA A 87 5.73 -10.87 -6.30
C ALA A 87 6.61 -11.53 -7.38
N VAL A 88 6.63 -10.96 -8.59
CA VAL A 88 7.48 -11.41 -9.69
C VAL A 88 8.96 -11.26 -9.34
N ALA A 89 9.36 -10.10 -8.81
CA ALA A 89 10.75 -9.86 -8.43
C ALA A 89 11.21 -10.81 -7.32
N LYS A 90 10.36 -11.06 -6.32
CA LYS A 90 10.61 -12.04 -5.26
C LYS A 90 10.81 -13.45 -5.81
N GLU A 91 9.98 -13.88 -6.74
CA GLU A 91 10.11 -15.19 -7.37
C GLU A 91 11.42 -15.30 -8.17
N ARG A 92 11.75 -14.28 -8.96
CA ARG A 92 12.97 -14.27 -9.79
C ARG A 92 14.25 -14.20 -8.97
N MET A 93 14.26 -13.44 -7.86
CA MET A 93 15.44 -13.31 -6.98
C MET A 93 15.70 -14.53 -6.10
N GLY A 94 14.69 -15.37 -5.84
CA GLY A 94 14.85 -16.60 -5.08
C GLY A 94 15.42 -16.37 -3.67
N ASP A 95 16.58 -16.97 -3.40
CA ASP A 95 17.25 -16.93 -2.10
C ASP A 95 18.03 -15.63 -1.82
N LEU A 96 18.26 -14.82 -2.86
CA LEU A 96 18.80 -13.46 -2.74
C LEU A 96 17.71 -12.44 -2.38
N TRP A 97 16.45 -12.86 -2.32
CA TRP A 97 15.38 -12.01 -1.84
C TRP A 97 15.55 -11.70 -0.34
N PRO A 98 15.57 -10.41 0.08
CA PRO A 98 15.74 -10.05 1.49
C PRO A 98 14.44 -10.30 2.25
N ASP A 99 14.24 -11.51 2.77
CA ASP A 99 13.03 -11.84 3.51
C ASP A 99 12.89 -10.93 4.75
N LYS A 100 11.70 -10.32 4.88
CA LYS A 100 11.41 -9.28 5.89
C LYS A 100 12.41 -8.11 5.90
N GLY A 101 13.09 -7.86 4.78
CA GLY A 101 14.08 -6.80 4.66
C GLY A 101 15.43 -7.11 5.31
N PHE A 102 15.72 -8.39 5.58
CA PHE A 102 17.02 -8.84 6.08
C PHE A 102 17.76 -9.63 5.01
N ILE A 103 19.04 -9.30 4.82
CA ILE A 103 20.01 -10.06 4.03
C ILE A 103 21.32 -10.09 4.83
N GLU A 104 22.08 -11.18 4.72
CA GLU A 104 23.41 -11.24 5.32
C GLU A 104 24.32 -10.19 4.68
N HIS A 105 25.22 -9.60 5.48
CA HIS A 105 26.05 -8.47 5.05
C HIS A 105 26.91 -8.81 3.83
N ASP A 106 27.49 -10.01 3.81
CA ASP A 106 28.30 -10.55 2.71
C ASP A 106 27.49 -10.80 1.43
N ARG A 107 26.16 -10.94 1.54
CA ARG A 107 25.23 -11.12 0.41
C ARG A 107 24.55 -9.83 -0.01
N TYR A 108 24.83 -8.70 0.64
CA TYR A 108 24.16 -7.43 0.36
C TYR A 108 24.39 -6.93 -1.08
N ASP A 109 25.65 -6.98 -1.54
CA ASP A 109 26.00 -6.53 -2.88
C ASP A 109 25.38 -7.45 -3.96
N ASP A 110 25.39 -8.77 -3.72
CA ASP A 110 24.75 -9.75 -4.59
C ASP A 110 23.23 -9.55 -4.65
N CYS A 111 22.58 -9.29 -3.51
CA CYS A 111 21.16 -8.95 -3.44
C CYS A 111 20.85 -7.69 -4.25
N LYS A 112 21.69 -6.65 -4.14
CA LYS A 112 21.50 -5.39 -4.87
C LYS A 112 21.69 -5.58 -6.37
N ALA A 113 22.69 -6.36 -6.79
CA ALA A 113 22.93 -6.68 -8.18
C ALA A 113 21.77 -7.50 -8.78
N ALA A 114 21.31 -8.54 -8.07
CA ALA A 114 20.17 -9.35 -8.49
C ALA A 114 18.87 -8.54 -8.60
N LEU A 115 18.63 -7.59 -7.69
CA LEU A 115 17.46 -6.72 -7.77
C LEU A 115 17.50 -5.83 -9.01
N GLN A 116 18.69 -5.30 -9.36
CA GLN A 116 18.87 -4.50 -10.58
C GLN A 116 18.71 -5.35 -11.84
N GLU A 117 19.30 -6.55 -11.87
CA GLU A 117 19.16 -7.47 -13.01
C GLU A 117 17.70 -7.86 -13.24
N VAL A 118 16.97 -8.18 -12.17
CA VAL A 118 15.54 -8.50 -12.25
C VAL A 118 14.72 -7.30 -12.70
N LYS A 119 15.07 -6.07 -12.26
CA LYS A 119 14.46 -4.85 -12.79
C LYS A 119 14.63 -4.76 -14.30
N ASP A 120 15.87 -4.87 -14.76
CA ASP A 120 16.23 -4.71 -16.16
C ASP A 120 15.50 -5.75 -17.02
N GLN A 121 15.49 -7.03 -16.61
CA GLN A 121 14.74 -8.10 -17.28
C GLN A 121 13.24 -7.80 -17.40
N ILE A 122 12.62 -7.35 -16.30
CA ILE A 122 11.18 -7.04 -16.28
C ILE A 122 10.87 -5.84 -17.18
N CYS A 123 11.72 -4.82 -17.19
CA CYS A 123 11.53 -3.61 -17.99
C CYS A 123 11.84 -3.84 -19.48
N GLU A 124 12.73 -4.78 -19.80
CA GLU A 124 12.93 -5.25 -21.19
C GLU A 124 11.68 -5.98 -21.72
N GLU A 125 11.04 -6.79 -20.90
CA GLU A 125 9.78 -7.46 -21.26
C GLU A 125 8.63 -6.46 -21.42
N ARG A 126 8.59 -5.43 -20.56
CA ARG A 126 7.52 -4.42 -20.48
C ARG A 126 8.06 -3.09 -19.98
N ALA A 127 8.41 -2.21 -20.92
CA ALA A 127 9.01 -0.90 -20.61
C ALA A 127 8.12 -0.02 -19.73
N GLU A 128 6.79 -0.20 -19.78
CA GLU A 128 5.87 0.54 -18.92
C GLU A 128 6.07 0.28 -17.42
N TYR A 129 6.70 -0.83 -17.03
CA TYR A 129 6.93 -1.20 -15.63
C TYR A 129 8.00 -0.38 -14.92
N GLU A 130 8.81 0.36 -15.67
CA GLU A 130 9.77 1.32 -15.11
C GLU A 130 9.05 2.35 -14.22
N ASP A 131 7.91 2.88 -14.68
CA ASP A 131 7.12 3.89 -13.95
C ASP A 131 6.42 3.32 -12.70
N TYR A 132 6.33 2.00 -12.59
CA TYR A 132 5.67 1.28 -11.50
C TYR A 132 6.66 0.58 -10.56
N TRP A 133 7.97 0.73 -10.82
CA TRP A 133 8.98 -0.01 -10.09
C TRP A 133 8.95 0.32 -8.59
N PRO A 134 8.63 -0.64 -7.71
CA PRO A 134 8.32 -0.35 -6.31
C PRO A 134 9.55 -0.08 -5.44
N PHE A 135 10.76 -0.13 -6.01
CA PHE A 135 12.02 -0.15 -5.25
C PHE A 135 12.96 1.02 -5.53
N ASP A 136 12.61 1.93 -6.45
CA ASP A 136 13.49 3.07 -6.72
C ASP A 136 13.52 4.09 -5.56
N TYR A 137 14.74 4.56 -5.33
CA TYR A 137 15.27 5.49 -4.32
C TYR A 137 14.25 6.08 -3.31
N SER A 138 14.36 5.63 -2.05
CA SER A 138 13.65 6.02 -0.80
C SER A 138 12.61 5.02 -0.26
N LEU A 139 12.27 3.97 -1.01
CA LEU A 139 11.34 2.93 -0.57
C LEU A 139 12.01 1.72 0.09
N SER A 140 13.30 1.79 0.41
CA SER A 140 13.99 0.81 1.28
C SER A 140 13.27 0.62 2.63
N TYR A 141 12.54 1.65 3.11
CA TYR A 141 11.65 1.55 4.27
C TYR A 141 10.33 0.82 4.01
N LYS A 142 9.80 0.80 2.77
CA LYS A 142 8.58 0.03 2.43
C LYS A 142 8.86 -1.48 2.34
N PHE A 143 10.09 -1.86 1.98
CA PHE A 143 10.54 -3.25 1.88
C PHE A 143 10.44 -4.04 3.21
N ILE A 144 10.72 -3.37 4.34
CA ILE A 144 10.76 -3.99 5.68
C ILE A 144 9.35 -4.21 6.25
N HIS A 145 8.36 -3.42 5.83
CA HIS A 145 7.04 -3.37 6.46
C HIS A 145 5.90 -4.02 5.67
N TRP A 146 6.04 -4.20 4.35
CA TRP A 146 4.99 -4.83 3.53
C TRP A 146 4.66 -6.27 3.98
N ASN A 147 5.67 -7.07 4.34
CA ASN A 147 5.50 -8.48 4.74
C ASN A 147 4.75 -8.68 6.09
N GLY A 148 4.57 -7.64 6.91
CA GLY A 148 3.95 -7.74 8.23
C GLY A 148 2.42 -7.70 8.26
N SER A 149 1.80 -7.23 7.17
CA SER A 149 0.40 -6.77 7.16
C SER A 149 -0.61 -7.77 6.61
N LEU A 150 -0.16 -8.86 5.96
CA LEU A 150 -1.01 -9.90 5.35
C LEU A 150 -1.15 -11.15 6.23
N LYS A 151 -0.99 -11.05 7.56
CA LYS A 151 -1.36 -12.15 8.46
C LYS A 151 -2.89 -12.15 8.70
N PRO A 152 -3.60 -13.26 8.39
CA PRO A 152 -5.04 -13.39 8.66
C PRO A 152 -5.40 -13.41 10.15
N ASP A 153 -4.42 -13.56 11.05
CA ASP A 153 -4.66 -13.80 12.49
C ASP A 153 -4.59 -12.55 13.38
N ASN A 154 -4.46 -11.34 12.80
CA ASN A 154 -4.66 -10.12 13.58
C ASN A 154 -6.16 -9.88 13.75
N LEU A 155 -6.63 -10.03 15.00
CA LEU A 155 -7.97 -9.95 15.61
C LEU A 155 -8.94 -8.80 15.21
N MET A 156 -8.80 -8.18 14.03
CA MET A 156 -9.78 -7.27 13.41
C MET A 156 -10.53 -7.94 12.26
N THR A 157 -10.83 -9.23 12.39
CA THR A 157 -11.82 -9.93 11.58
C THR A 157 -13.23 -9.47 11.94
N ARG A 158 -13.65 -8.30 11.44
CA ARG A 158 -15.08 -8.00 11.21
C ARG A 158 -15.41 -6.83 10.28
N VAL A 159 -14.41 -6.21 9.66
CA VAL A 159 -14.64 -5.47 8.41
C VAL A 159 -13.70 -6.11 7.41
N TYR A 160 -14.24 -6.88 6.46
CA TYR A 160 -13.45 -7.47 5.39
C TYR A 160 -12.64 -6.34 4.73
N PRO A 161 -11.30 -6.32 4.83
CA PRO A 161 -10.54 -5.47 3.94
C PRO A 161 -10.87 -5.91 2.50
N PRO A 162 -11.04 -4.97 1.55
CA PRO A 162 -11.25 -5.33 0.16
C PRO A 162 -10.14 -6.29 -0.28
N THR A 163 -10.53 -7.41 -0.85
CA THR A 163 -9.62 -8.42 -1.34
C THR A 163 -8.82 -7.89 -2.53
N HIS A 164 -7.71 -8.55 -2.86
CA HIS A 164 -6.97 -8.28 -4.09
C HIS A 164 -7.89 -8.29 -5.33
N ASP A 165 -8.93 -9.13 -5.33
CA ASP A 165 -9.95 -9.15 -6.39
C ASP A 165 -10.93 -7.98 -6.33
N ASP A 166 -11.23 -7.42 -5.15
CA ASP A 166 -12.05 -6.21 -5.02
C ASP A 166 -11.31 -4.99 -5.58
N PHE A 167 -10.00 -4.85 -5.30
CA PHE A 167 -9.16 -3.82 -5.92
C PHE A 167 -8.99 -4.02 -7.43
N ARG A 168 -8.88 -5.27 -7.89
CA ARG A 168 -8.79 -5.60 -9.33
C ARG A 168 -10.11 -5.38 -10.07
N GLN A 169 -11.26 -5.56 -9.41
CA GLN A 169 -12.59 -5.23 -9.95
C GLN A 169 -12.84 -3.72 -9.97
N LEU A 170 -12.37 -2.99 -8.95
CA LEU A 170 -12.37 -1.52 -8.93
C LEU A 170 -11.51 -0.95 -10.06
N GLY A 171 -10.33 -1.53 -10.31
CA GLY A 171 -9.46 -1.15 -11.43
C GLY A 171 -10.05 -1.50 -12.81
N ARG A 172 -10.76 -2.63 -12.96
CA ARG A 172 -11.37 -3.06 -14.24
C ARG A 172 -12.65 -2.33 -14.62
N LYS A 173 -13.37 -1.70 -13.68
CA LYS A 173 -14.54 -0.86 -13.99
C LYS A 173 -14.17 0.47 -14.67
N VAL A 174 -12.89 0.79 -14.79
CA VAL A 174 -12.41 1.94 -15.53
C VAL A 174 -12.06 1.50 -16.96
N VAL A 175 -12.99 1.73 -17.88
CA VAL A 175 -12.70 1.67 -19.32
C VAL A 175 -11.66 2.75 -19.61
N VAL A 176 -10.44 2.32 -19.98
CA VAL A 176 -9.46 3.20 -20.61
C VAL A 176 -10.01 3.59 -21.99
N PRO A 177 -10.12 4.89 -22.34
CA PRO A 177 -10.46 5.24 -23.71
C PRO A 177 -9.32 4.79 -24.63
N SER A 178 -9.65 4.00 -25.65
CA SER A 178 -8.72 3.57 -26.69
C SER A 178 -8.08 4.80 -27.36
N PRO A 179 -6.78 4.79 -27.70
CA PRO A 179 -6.13 5.93 -28.37
C PRO A 179 -6.49 6.07 -29.85
N GLU A 180 -7.37 5.24 -30.42
CA GLU A 180 -7.72 5.30 -31.84
C GLU A 180 -9.00 6.09 -32.07
N GLY A 181 -8.81 7.42 -32.10
CA GLY A 181 -9.79 8.39 -32.60
C GLY A 181 -9.12 9.33 -33.60
N HIS A 182 -8.71 8.80 -34.76
CA HIS A 182 -8.33 9.61 -35.90
C HIS A 182 -9.13 9.22 -37.15
N LEU A 183 -9.87 10.24 -37.62
CA LEU A 183 -10.62 10.44 -38.87
C LEU A 183 -12.05 9.88 -38.92
#